data_AF-A0A0A8VB77-F1
#
_entry.id   AF-A0A0A8VB77-F1
#
_cell.length_a   1.000
_cell.length_b   1.000
_cell.length_c   1.000
_cell.angle_alpha   90.00
_cell.angle_beta   90.00
_cell.angle_gamma   90.00
#
_symmetry.space_group_name_H-M   'P 1'
#
loop_
_entity.id
_entity.type
_entity.pdbx_description
1 polymer ?
#
loop_
_entity_poly.entity_id
_entity_poly.type
_entity_poly.pdbx_seq_one_letter_code
_entity_poly.pdbx_strand_id
1 'polypeptide(L)'
;MISLSTDTKARVGNRITILIPARKYIMNVAWTEEKPMPAIELFACRLLILFERMLPLELREFFGLSEREEEELLNSLEDKRLAALDNQGYLVPSPLLKSQVGYGDGVPMLVKYNEQTEHVILDAFALTVRKEQRLSRLMFGLPELAMPESAKGLGMDKIIEEFGRQFRSHLEITRNNEHERQRTQLYKVMGSSASDVLQLAVDIEFTYQQAKGEPKQLIRSAERLGPNQSRPLSSKLEAHIADFLGSNYIEEKGTDAETYCQLANDHVLKNFVNGYRVDYSRWMLARDESKTGYGSTDTRGVFGPLYLLENRRDALQWIRKTLHEQDEVTDLKALWMPSNVPFWGANSEDIDRFVQDLKSILEQKDSDAKVSLIHQGGHWDVRQYLKNIFPCGLSTPLALDRLELFVIPDIFGLIQYHGQPNTDSGVSLPIGYMTKDPDRIKHLELLFKSRVGDFSNLNCTWASSKGTNSPDKIQDLLPQNWLTIPISRPATRPILSLNR
;
A
#
# COMPACT_ATOMS: atom_id res chain seq x y z
N MET A 1 0.80 44.08 14.80
CA MET A 1 -0.13 43.12 14.16
C MET A 1 0.74 42.13 13.40
N ILE A 2 1.16 41.05 14.06
CA ILE A 2 2.10 40.06 13.50
C ILE A 2 1.26 38.90 12.98
N SER A 3 1.20 38.75 11.66
CA SER A 3 0.62 37.57 11.02
C SER A 3 1.58 36.39 11.23
N LEU A 4 1.35 35.61 12.29
CA LEU A 4 1.91 34.27 12.41
C LEU A 4 1.20 33.39 11.37
N SER A 5 1.89 33.09 10.27
CA SER A 5 1.53 31.98 9.40
C SER A 5 1.73 30.68 10.18
N THR A 6 0.71 30.23 10.90
CA THR A 6 0.67 28.90 11.52
C THR A 6 0.47 27.86 10.45
N ASP A 7 1.51 27.55 9.68
CA ASP A 7 1.48 26.42 8.77
C ASP A 7 1.59 25.16 9.64
N THR A 8 0.45 24.54 9.94
CA THR A 8 0.35 23.37 10.82
C THR A 8 1.05 22.18 10.17
N LYS A 9 2.15 21.71 10.77
CA LYS A 9 2.96 20.62 10.23
C LYS A 9 2.19 19.29 10.25
N ALA A 10 1.90 18.79 9.05
CA ALA A 10 1.34 17.47 8.83
C ALA A 10 2.35 16.37 9.16
N ARG A 11 1.88 15.27 9.77
CA ARG A 11 2.71 14.11 10.13
C ARG A 11 2.02 12.83 9.70
N VAL A 12 2.76 11.96 9.01
CA VAL A 12 2.27 10.61 8.71
C VAL A 12 2.20 9.83 10.02
N GLY A 13 0.99 9.43 10.40
CA GLY A 13 0.75 8.70 11.65
C GLY A 13 0.64 7.21 11.44
N ASN A 14 0.08 6.75 10.31
CA ASN A 14 0.01 5.33 9.99
C ASN A 14 -0.12 5.11 8.48
N ARG A 15 0.26 3.92 8.02
CA ARG A 15 0.04 3.44 6.65
C ARG A 15 -0.44 2.00 6.75
N ILE A 16 -1.54 1.69 6.08
CA ILE A 16 -2.08 0.33 5.99
C ILE A 16 -2.36 -0.01 4.54
N THR A 17 -2.50 -1.29 4.26
CA THR A 17 -2.89 -1.89 3.01
C THR A 17 -4.06 -2.80 3.29
N ILE A 18 -5.16 -2.58 2.57
CA ILE A 18 -6.36 -3.42 2.62
C ILE A 18 -6.56 -4.09 1.27
N LEU A 19 -7.29 -5.20 1.29
CA LEU A 19 -7.68 -5.93 0.09
C LEU A 19 -9.12 -5.57 -0.26
N ILE A 20 -9.32 -5.08 -1.48
CA ILE A 20 -10.66 -4.84 -2.03
C ILE A 20 -11.02 -5.93 -3.04
N PRO A 21 -12.27 -6.39 -3.08
CA PRO A 21 -12.72 -7.39 -4.02
C PRO A 21 -12.89 -6.77 -5.41
N ALA A 22 -12.45 -7.50 -6.42
CA ALA A 22 -12.56 -7.13 -7.82
C ALA A 22 -12.90 -8.36 -8.67
N ARG A 23 -13.38 -8.13 -9.89
CA ARG A 23 -13.61 -9.18 -10.87
C ARG A 23 -12.87 -8.89 -12.16
N LYS A 24 -12.31 -9.95 -12.73
CA LYS A 24 -11.76 -9.98 -14.08
C LYS A 24 -12.85 -10.33 -15.06
N TYR A 25 -12.94 -9.55 -16.13
CA TYR A 25 -13.85 -9.74 -17.24
C TYR A 25 -13.05 -9.88 -18.53
N ILE A 26 -13.50 -10.77 -19.40
CA ILE A 26 -12.98 -10.93 -20.75
C ILE A 26 -13.92 -10.16 -21.66
N MET A 27 -13.41 -9.10 -22.28
CA MET A 27 -14.16 -8.21 -23.16
C MET A 27 -13.72 -8.44 -24.60
N ASN A 28 -14.64 -8.85 -25.47
CA ASN A 28 -14.40 -8.87 -26.91
C ASN A 28 -14.76 -7.50 -27.45
N VAL A 29 -13.76 -6.73 -27.84
CA VAL A 29 -13.89 -5.34 -28.24
C VAL A 29 -13.47 -5.15 -29.68
N ALA A 30 -14.13 -4.21 -30.32
CA ALA A 30 -13.74 -3.63 -31.58
C ALA A 30 -13.31 -2.20 -31.31
N TRP A 31 -12.09 -1.87 -31.70
CA TRP A 31 -11.55 -0.53 -31.56
C TRP A 31 -11.02 0.00 -32.89
N THR A 32 -10.93 1.31 -32.98
CA THR A 32 -10.42 2.03 -34.15
C THR A 32 -9.10 2.69 -33.79
N GLU A 33 -8.07 2.44 -34.58
CA GLU A 33 -6.75 3.06 -34.44
C GLU A 33 -6.51 4.02 -35.60
N GLU A 34 -6.27 5.30 -35.31
CA GLU A 34 -5.88 6.27 -36.33
C GLU A 34 -4.38 6.15 -36.65
N LYS A 35 -4.05 5.75 -37.89
CA LYS A 35 -2.66 5.70 -38.37
C LYS A 35 -2.37 6.86 -39.30
N PRO A 36 -1.17 7.47 -39.19
CA PRO A 36 -0.75 8.47 -40.15
C PRO A 36 -0.59 7.79 -41.50
N MET A 37 -1.15 8.43 -42.53
CA MET A 37 -1.05 7.95 -43.90
C MET A 37 0.40 8.11 -44.42
N PRO A 38 0.91 7.20 -45.26
CA PRO A 38 2.17 7.39 -45.97
C PRO A 38 2.21 8.75 -46.68
N ALA A 39 3.38 9.38 -46.76
CA ALA A 39 3.50 10.76 -47.24
C ALA A 39 2.90 10.95 -48.65
N ILE A 40 3.20 10.06 -49.60
CA ILE A 40 2.71 10.15 -50.98
C ILE A 40 1.18 10.07 -51.03
N GLU A 41 0.58 9.09 -50.34
CA GLU A 41 -0.89 8.95 -50.25
C GLU A 41 -1.53 10.16 -49.57
N LEU A 42 -0.91 10.69 -48.51
CA LEU A 42 -1.40 11.86 -47.79
C LEU A 42 -1.41 13.10 -48.69
N PHE A 43 -0.31 13.34 -49.41
CA PHE A 43 -0.22 14.46 -50.33
C PHE A 43 -1.16 14.28 -51.52
N ALA A 44 -1.30 13.06 -52.06
CA ALA A 44 -2.28 12.77 -53.11
C ALA A 44 -3.71 13.07 -52.64
N CYS A 45 -4.07 12.65 -51.43
CA CYS A 45 -5.36 12.99 -50.82
C CYS A 45 -5.55 14.52 -50.68
N ARG A 46 -4.52 15.26 -50.24
CA ARG A 46 -4.57 16.73 -50.14
C ARG A 46 -4.78 17.40 -51.49
N LEU A 47 -4.10 16.92 -52.54
CA LEU A 47 -4.30 17.42 -53.90
C LEU A 47 -5.72 17.13 -54.39
N LEU A 48 -6.24 15.92 -54.17
CA LEU A 48 -7.62 15.57 -54.51
C LEU A 48 -8.66 16.38 -53.76
N ILE A 49 -8.42 16.74 -52.50
CA ILE A 49 -9.28 17.64 -51.74
C ILE A 49 -9.23 19.06 -52.31
N LEU A 50 -8.04 19.53 -52.70
CA LEU A 50 -7.83 20.89 -53.21
C LEU A 50 -8.42 21.11 -54.61
N PHE A 51 -8.22 20.13 -55.49
CA PHE A 51 -8.60 20.21 -56.91
C PHE A 51 -9.93 19.52 -57.21
N GLU A 52 -10.47 18.73 -56.27
CA GLU A 52 -11.72 17.94 -56.35
C GLU A 52 -11.79 16.89 -57.47
N ARG A 53 -10.93 16.97 -58.47
CA ARG A 53 -10.86 16.09 -59.62
C ARG A 53 -9.52 16.25 -60.32
N MET A 54 -8.81 15.14 -60.56
CA MET A 54 -7.49 15.14 -61.19
C MET A 54 -7.27 13.92 -62.08
N LEU A 55 -6.42 14.03 -63.10
CA LEU A 55 -5.99 12.87 -63.89
C LEU A 55 -4.90 12.10 -63.14
N PRO A 56 -4.89 10.76 -63.19
CA PRO A 56 -3.79 9.96 -62.63
C PRO A 56 -2.40 10.37 -63.12
N LEU A 57 -2.30 10.74 -64.41
CA LEU A 57 -1.07 11.25 -65.01
C LEU A 57 -0.54 12.51 -64.31
N GLU A 58 -1.43 13.40 -63.86
CA GLU A 58 -1.04 14.62 -63.14
C GLU A 58 -0.44 14.29 -61.77
N LEU A 59 -0.96 13.25 -61.08
CA LEU A 59 -0.35 12.74 -59.85
C LEU A 59 1.02 12.13 -60.12
N ARG A 60 1.14 11.34 -61.19
CA ARG A 60 2.43 10.74 -61.59
C ARG A 60 3.48 11.83 -61.83
N GLU A 61 3.14 12.84 -62.63
CA GLU A 61 4.07 13.93 -62.97
C GLU A 61 4.42 14.78 -61.75
N PHE A 62 3.44 15.06 -60.87
CA PHE A 62 3.67 15.84 -59.65
C PHE A 62 4.62 15.14 -58.67
N PHE A 63 4.46 13.83 -58.46
CA PHE A 63 5.28 13.06 -57.53
C PHE A 63 6.53 12.43 -58.16
N GLY A 64 6.68 12.50 -59.50
CA GLY A 64 7.79 11.88 -60.22
C GLY A 64 7.76 10.35 -60.18
N LEU A 65 6.56 9.75 -60.15
CA LEU A 65 6.38 8.29 -60.05
C LEU A 65 6.62 7.62 -61.41
N SER A 66 7.05 6.36 -61.37
CA SER A 66 6.97 5.47 -62.53
C SER A 66 5.51 5.03 -62.78
N GLU A 67 5.24 4.48 -63.96
CA GLU A 67 3.89 3.96 -64.32
C GLU A 67 3.43 2.86 -63.33
N ARG A 68 4.35 2.02 -62.84
CA ARG A 68 4.04 1.00 -61.83
C ARG A 68 3.71 1.61 -60.46
N GLU A 69 4.44 2.63 -60.05
CA GLU A 69 4.19 3.31 -58.77
C GLU A 69 2.91 4.16 -58.79
N GLU A 70 2.55 4.72 -59.95
CA GLU A 70 1.25 5.36 -60.19
C GLU A 70 0.12 4.35 -59.98
N GLU A 71 0.21 3.18 -60.60
CA GLU A 71 -0.78 2.10 -60.48
C GLU A 71 -0.88 1.60 -59.02
N GLU A 72 0.23 1.41 -58.33
CA GLU A 72 0.25 1.03 -56.91
C GLU A 72 -0.40 2.11 -56.02
N LEU A 73 -0.14 3.39 -56.28
CA LEU A 73 -0.76 4.50 -55.54
C LEU A 73 -2.27 4.55 -55.78
N LEU A 74 -2.73 4.41 -57.02
CA LEU A 74 -4.15 4.39 -57.37
C LEU A 74 -4.86 3.23 -56.68
N ASN A 75 -4.31 2.01 -56.81
CA ASN A 75 -4.86 0.82 -56.17
C ASN A 75 -4.93 0.99 -54.64
N SER A 76 -3.89 1.55 -54.03
CA SER A 76 -3.88 1.82 -52.58
C SER A 76 -4.95 2.83 -52.16
N LEU A 77 -5.14 3.92 -52.92
CA LEU A 77 -6.16 4.94 -52.64
C LEU A 77 -7.59 4.40 -52.83
N GLU A 78 -7.80 3.54 -53.82
CA GLU A 78 -9.08 2.89 -54.11
C GLU A 78 -9.42 1.81 -53.06
N ASP A 79 -8.46 0.94 -52.71
CA ASP A 79 -8.59 -0.10 -51.68
C ASP A 79 -8.96 0.49 -50.32
N LYS A 80 -8.35 1.64 -49.98
CA LYS A 80 -8.63 2.39 -48.74
C LYS A 80 -9.88 3.25 -48.84
N ARG A 81 -10.59 3.23 -49.98
CA ARG A 81 -11.80 4.01 -50.28
C ARG A 81 -11.60 5.51 -50.09
N LEU A 82 -10.41 6.03 -50.36
CA LEU A 82 -10.06 7.45 -50.24
C LEU A 82 -10.36 8.21 -51.53
N ALA A 83 -10.22 7.54 -52.67
CA ALA A 83 -10.50 8.07 -53.98
C ALA A 83 -11.15 7.00 -54.87
N ALA A 84 -11.82 7.43 -55.93
CA ALA A 84 -12.37 6.55 -56.96
C ALA A 84 -12.20 7.20 -58.33
N LEU A 85 -12.14 6.39 -59.38
CA LEU A 85 -12.18 6.89 -60.75
C LEU A 85 -13.63 7.17 -61.16
N ASP A 86 -13.86 8.33 -61.77
CA ASP A 86 -15.14 8.64 -62.38
C ASP A 86 -15.28 8.00 -63.78
N ASN A 87 -16.47 8.12 -64.37
CA ASN A 87 -16.78 7.54 -65.70
C ASN A 87 -15.94 8.13 -66.84
N GLN A 88 -15.18 9.20 -66.58
CA GLN A 88 -14.32 9.87 -67.55
C GLN A 88 -12.82 9.63 -67.24
N GLY A 89 -12.49 8.77 -66.27
CA GLY A 89 -11.13 8.40 -65.93
C GLY A 89 -10.38 9.39 -65.03
N TYR A 90 -11.09 10.33 -64.39
CA TYR A 90 -10.49 11.23 -63.40
C TYR A 90 -10.61 10.63 -62.01
N LEU A 91 -9.56 10.82 -61.21
CA LEU A 91 -9.56 10.49 -59.80
C LEU A 91 -10.30 11.58 -59.02
N VAL A 92 -11.32 11.16 -58.27
CA VAL A 92 -12.14 12.04 -57.42
C VAL A 92 -12.07 11.60 -55.96
N PRO A 93 -12.04 12.55 -55.00
CA PRO A 93 -12.04 12.24 -53.57
C PRO A 93 -13.36 11.58 -53.16
N SER A 94 -13.28 10.50 -52.39
CA SER A 94 -14.45 9.78 -51.91
C SER A 94 -15.21 10.59 -50.85
N PRO A 95 -16.48 10.25 -50.57
CA PRO A 95 -17.22 10.85 -49.45
C PRO A 95 -16.53 10.64 -48.09
N LEU A 96 -15.80 9.53 -47.92
CA LEU A 96 -15.02 9.24 -46.73
C LEU A 96 -13.90 10.27 -46.54
N LEU A 97 -13.10 10.51 -47.59
CA LEU A 97 -12.03 11.49 -47.56
C LEU A 97 -12.57 12.92 -47.32
N LYS A 98 -13.68 13.28 -47.97
CA LYS A 98 -14.34 14.59 -47.75
C LYS A 98 -14.84 14.75 -46.31
N SER A 99 -15.35 13.69 -45.69
CA SER A 99 -15.87 13.73 -44.32
C SER A 99 -14.78 13.92 -43.25
N GLN A 100 -13.55 13.45 -43.50
CA GLN A 100 -12.43 13.57 -42.57
C GLN A 100 -11.89 14.99 -42.44
N VAL A 101 -12.16 15.87 -43.42
CA VAL A 101 -11.66 17.25 -43.48
C VAL A 101 -12.69 18.26 -42.96
N GLY A 102 -13.93 17.81 -42.69
CA GLY A 102 -15.10 18.66 -42.49
C GLY A 102 -15.07 19.65 -41.32
N TYR A 103 -14.05 19.65 -40.46
CA TYR A 103 -13.92 20.61 -39.35
C TYR A 103 -12.43 20.91 -39.03
N GLY A 104 -11.72 21.60 -39.93
CA GLY A 104 -10.42 22.23 -39.64
C GLY A 104 -9.23 21.75 -40.48
N ASP A 105 -8.01 22.16 -40.11
CA ASP A 105 -6.70 21.85 -40.73
C ASP A 105 -6.27 20.37 -40.57
N GLY A 106 -7.26 19.47 -40.52
CA GLY A 106 -7.10 18.06 -40.19
C GLY A 106 -6.38 17.29 -41.29
N VAL A 107 -5.21 16.76 -40.96
CA VAL A 107 -4.46 15.79 -41.77
C VAL A 107 -5.33 14.53 -41.97
N PRO A 108 -5.59 14.07 -43.21
CA PRO A 108 -6.29 12.80 -43.44
C PRO A 108 -5.64 11.63 -42.68
N MET A 109 -6.43 10.89 -41.91
CA MET A 109 -5.96 9.76 -41.09
C MET A 109 -6.65 8.45 -41.52
N LEU A 110 -5.89 7.36 -41.54
CA LEU A 110 -6.44 6.04 -41.82
C LEU A 110 -7.00 5.43 -40.54
N VAL A 111 -8.30 5.10 -40.53
CA VAL A 111 -8.94 4.43 -39.41
C VAL A 111 -8.86 2.92 -39.63
N LYS A 112 -8.02 2.24 -38.85
CA LYS A 112 -7.95 0.77 -38.87
C LYS A 112 -8.89 0.19 -37.84
N TYR A 113 -9.81 -0.66 -38.28
CA TYR A 113 -10.65 -1.47 -37.40
C TYR A 113 -9.87 -2.72 -36.97
N ASN A 114 -9.77 -2.95 -35.66
CA ASN A 114 -9.21 -4.18 -35.11
C ASN A 114 -10.16 -4.77 -34.06
N GLU A 115 -10.35 -6.09 -34.12
CA GLU A 115 -11.04 -6.84 -33.08
C GLU A 115 -10.01 -7.45 -32.13
N GLN A 116 -10.26 -7.31 -30.84
CA GLN A 116 -9.34 -7.74 -29.81
C GLN A 116 -10.08 -8.26 -28.57
N THR A 117 -9.48 -9.23 -27.91
CA THR A 117 -9.93 -9.67 -26.58
C THR A 117 -9.10 -8.96 -25.52
N GLU A 118 -9.75 -8.21 -24.65
CA GLU A 118 -9.15 -7.47 -23.56
C GLU A 118 -9.54 -8.08 -22.21
N HIS A 119 -8.58 -8.10 -21.28
CA HIS A 119 -8.81 -8.51 -19.91
C HIS A 119 -8.96 -7.26 -19.04
N VAL A 120 -10.17 -7.03 -18.55
CA VAL A 120 -10.53 -5.83 -17.79
C VAL A 120 -10.81 -6.21 -16.36
N ILE A 121 -10.26 -5.47 -15.42
CA ILE A 121 -10.51 -5.66 -13.99
C ILE A 121 -11.33 -4.49 -13.49
N LEU A 122 -12.46 -4.80 -12.86
CA LEU A 122 -13.32 -3.81 -12.23
C LEU A 122 -13.40 -4.08 -10.73
N ASP A 123 -13.27 -3.03 -9.92
CA ASP A 123 -13.54 -3.15 -8.49
C ASP A 123 -15.04 -3.43 -8.24
N ALA A 124 -15.37 -4.24 -7.24
CA ALA A 124 -16.74 -4.71 -7.06
C ALA A 124 -17.69 -3.65 -6.48
N PHE A 125 -17.17 -2.54 -5.96
CA PHE A 125 -17.97 -1.51 -5.28
C PHE A 125 -18.38 -0.39 -6.24
N ALA A 126 -17.42 0.17 -6.97
CA ALA A 126 -17.57 1.30 -7.86
C ALA A 126 -17.54 0.93 -9.35
N LEU A 127 -17.21 -0.32 -9.69
CA LEU A 127 -17.04 -0.77 -11.08
C LEU A 127 -16.04 0.08 -11.86
N THR A 128 -15.00 0.57 -11.18
CA THR A 128 -13.94 1.34 -11.82
C THR A 128 -12.86 0.43 -12.37
N VAL A 129 -12.29 0.78 -13.53
CA VAL A 129 -11.21 0.02 -14.16
C VAL A 129 -9.94 0.11 -13.32
N ARG A 130 -9.37 -1.05 -12.99
CA ARG A 130 -8.20 -1.23 -12.14
C ARG A 130 -7.09 -1.99 -12.86
N LYS A 131 -5.87 -1.84 -12.36
CA LYS A 131 -4.72 -2.59 -12.84
C LYS A 131 -4.72 -3.99 -12.24
N GLU A 132 -4.35 -4.99 -13.06
CA GLU A 132 -4.09 -6.32 -12.53
C GLU A 132 -2.86 -6.28 -11.62
N GLN A 133 -3.07 -6.60 -10.36
CA GLN A 133 -2.03 -6.68 -9.36
C GLN A 133 -1.79 -8.15 -9.02
N ARG A 134 -0.53 -8.58 -9.11
CA ARG A 134 -0.13 -9.87 -8.54
C ARG A 134 0.07 -9.68 -7.05
N LEU A 135 -0.80 -10.30 -6.25
CA LEU A 135 -0.66 -10.28 -4.80
C LEU A 135 0.63 -10.99 -4.42
N SER A 136 1.51 -10.28 -3.72
CA SER A 136 2.71 -10.88 -3.15
C SER A 136 2.33 -11.78 -1.98
N ARG A 137 3.21 -12.71 -1.61
CA ARG A 137 3.02 -13.53 -0.41
C ARG A 137 2.79 -12.70 0.86
N LEU A 138 3.36 -11.49 0.90
CA LEU A 138 3.25 -10.58 2.03
C LEU A 138 1.84 -9.99 2.16
N MET A 139 1.03 -10.06 1.12
CA MET A 139 -0.33 -9.50 1.11
C MET A 139 -1.40 -10.52 1.54
N PHE A 140 -1.06 -11.82 1.61
CA PHE A 140 -2.03 -12.85 2.00
C PHE A 140 -2.42 -12.74 3.47
N GLY A 141 -3.73 -12.64 3.73
CA GLY A 141 -4.28 -12.49 5.07
C GLY A 141 -4.28 -11.05 5.60
N LEU A 142 -4.03 -10.05 4.74
CA LEU A 142 -4.31 -8.65 5.07
C LEU A 142 -5.82 -8.43 5.26
N PRO A 143 -6.24 -7.37 5.98
CA PRO A 143 -7.65 -7.02 6.13
C PRO A 143 -8.35 -6.84 4.79
N GLU A 144 -9.50 -7.49 4.63
CA GLU A 144 -10.22 -7.57 3.35
C GLU A 144 -11.64 -7.05 3.47
N LEU A 145 -12.08 -6.29 2.48
CA LEU A 145 -13.49 -5.95 2.29
C LEU A 145 -14.21 -7.14 1.64
N ALA A 146 -15.30 -7.59 2.25
CA ALA A 146 -16.13 -8.64 1.68
C ALA A 146 -16.77 -8.21 0.36
N MET A 147 -16.97 -9.17 -0.55
CA MET A 147 -17.67 -8.94 -1.82
C MET A 147 -19.09 -8.38 -1.55
N PRO A 148 -19.43 -7.19 -2.08
CA PRO A 148 -20.72 -6.57 -1.80
C PRO A 148 -21.87 -7.38 -2.38
N GLU A 149 -23.01 -7.41 -1.68
CA GLU A 149 -24.21 -8.12 -2.15
C GLU A 149 -24.70 -7.59 -3.50
N SER A 150 -24.57 -6.28 -3.74
CA SER A 150 -24.89 -5.64 -5.01
C SER A 150 -24.13 -6.22 -6.19
N ALA A 151 -22.97 -6.85 -5.96
CA ALA A 151 -22.18 -7.46 -7.02
C ALA A 151 -22.64 -8.87 -7.42
N LYS A 152 -23.43 -9.55 -6.59
CA LYS A 152 -23.92 -10.92 -6.86
C LYS A 152 -24.99 -10.99 -7.96
N GLY A 153 -25.64 -9.88 -8.29
CA GLY A 153 -26.72 -9.78 -9.29
C GLY A 153 -26.46 -8.79 -10.43
N LEU A 154 -25.22 -8.37 -10.65
CA LEU A 154 -24.87 -7.44 -11.71
C LEU A 154 -25.04 -8.09 -13.09
N GLY A 155 -25.91 -7.52 -13.94
CA GLY A 155 -26.03 -7.89 -15.34
C GLY A 155 -24.82 -7.44 -16.16
N MET A 156 -24.44 -8.24 -17.17
CA MET A 156 -23.28 -7.96 -18.02
C MET A 156 -23.43 -6.66 -18.82
N ASP A 157 -24.66 -6.22 -19.14
CA ASP A 157 -24.89 -4.97 -19.86
C ASP A 157 -24.34 -3.75 -19.12
N LYS A 158 -24.53 -3.71 -17.80
CA LYS A 158 -23.97 -2.64 -16.95
C LYS A 158 -22.45 -2.69 -16.89
N ILE A 159 -21.87 -3.88 -16.92
CA ILE A 159 -20.40 -4.07 -16.95
C ILE A 159 -19.83 -3.55 -18.28
N ILE A 160 -20.51 -3.83 -19.39
CA ILE A 160 -20.13 -3.35 -20.72
C ILE A 160 -20.23 -1.82 -20.78
N GLU A 161 -21.32 -1.24 -20.27
CA GLU A 161 -21.53 0.21 -20.21
C GLU A 161 -20.44 0.91 -19.40
N GLU A 162 -20.15 0.40 -18.20
CA GLU A 162 -19.13 0.95 -17.31
C GLU A 162 -17.72 0.84 -17.89
N PHE A 163 -17.39 -0.29 -18.51
CA PHE A 163 -16.13 -0.43 -19.24
C PHE A 163 -16.05 0.55 -20.41
N GLY A 164 -17.12 0.69 -21.20
CA GLY A 164 -17.16 1.62 -22.34
C GLY A 164 -16.90 3.07 -21.91
N ARG A 165 -17.52 3.51 -20.81
CA ARG A 165 -17.29 4.84 -20.22
C ARG A 165 -15.83 5.04 -19.78
N GLN A 166 -15.18 3.98 -19.32
CA GLN A 166 -13.85 4.00 -18.72
C GLN A 166 -12.75 3.44 -19.64
N PHE A 167 -13.04 3.25 -20.92
CA PHE A 167 -12.10 2.66 -21.87
C PHE A 167 -10.79 3.44 -21.98
N ARG A 168 -10.84 4.78 -21.90
CA ARG A 168 -9.61 5.60 -21.87
C ARG A 168 -8.73 5.27 -20.66
N SER A 169 -9.32 5.10 -19.47
CA SER A 169 -8.58 4.67 -18.28
C SER A 169 -8.03 3.26 -18.41
N HIS A 170 -8.72 2.36 -19.13
CA HIS A 170 -8.18 1.03 -19.46
C HIS A 170 -6.92 1.14 -20.33
N LEU A 171 -6.93 2.00 -21.35
CA LEU A 171 -5.75 2.25 -22.20
C LEU A 171 -4.59 2.86 -21.40
N GLU A 172 -4.86 3.78 -20.47
CA GLU A 172 -3.84 4.35 -19.57
C GLU A 172 -3.13 3.29 -18.72
N ILE A 173 -3.85 2.23 -18.33
CA ILE A 173 -3.31 1.16 -17.49
C ILE A 173 -2.56 0.12 -18.32
N THR A 174 -3.07 -0.20 -19.51
CA THR A 174 -2.60 -1.36 -20.29
C THR A 174 -1.62 -1.00 -21.40
N ARG A 175 -1.53 0.26 -21.82
CA ARG A 175 -0.67 0.70 -22.93
C ARG A 175 0.34 1.75 -22.49
N ASN A 176 1.60 1.52 -22.80
CA ASN A 176 2.69 2.42 -22.45
C ASN A 176 2.87 3.56 -23.47
N ASN A 177 2.50 3.35 -24.74
CA ASN A 177 2.68 4.32 -25.81
C ASN A 177 1.57 5.39 -25.81
N GLU A 178 1.95 6.66 -25.65
CA GLU A 178 1.00 7.77 -25.62
C GLU A 178 0.27 7.99 -26.96
N HIS A 179 0.98 7.81 -28.08
CA HIS A 179 0.37 7.94 -29.40
C HIS A 179 -0.70 6.88 -29.64
N GLU A 180 -0.46 5.65 -29.20
CA GLU A 180 -1.45 4.56 -29.28
C GLU A 180 -2.66 4.87 -28.40
N ARG A 181 -2.45 5.35 -27.17
CA ARG A 181 -3.55 5.71 -26.25
C ARG A 181 -4.46 6.81 -26.79
N GLN A 182 -3.90 7.85 -27.38
CA GLN A 182 -4.68 8.99 -27.89
C GLN A 182 -5.46 8.65 -29.16
N ARG A 183 -4.92 7.76 -30.00
CA ARG A 183 -5.47 7.43 -31.31
C ARG A 183 -6.32 6.17 -31.35
N THR A 184 -6.40 5.45 -30.23
CA THR A 184 -7.27 4.28 -30.08
C THR A 184 -8.61 4.70 -29.46
N GLN A 185 -9.70 4.41 -30.16
CA GLN A 185 -11.06 4.66 -29.67
C GLN A 185 -11.87 3.37 -29.66
N LEU A 186 -12.71 3.20 -28.64
CA LEU A 186 -13.63 2.07 -28.57
C LEU A 186 -14.77 2.27 -29.57
N TYR A 187 -14.91 1.35 -30.51
CA TYR A 187 -16.01 1.35 -31.47
C TYR A 187 -17.21 0.58 -30.92
N LYS A 188 -17.00 -0.66 -30.47
CA LYS A 188 -18.07 -1.50 -29.93
C LYS A 188 -17.52 -2.58 -29.01
N VAL A 189 -18.31 -2.97 -28.01
CA VAL A 189 -18.11 -4.22 -27.27
C VAL A 189 -19.03 -5.28 -27.86
N MET A 190 -18.43 -6.35 -28.38
CA MET A 190 -19.14 -7.44 -29.07
C MET A 190 -19.69 -8.48 -28.10
N GLY A 191 -19.01 -8.67 -26.97
CA GLY A 191 -19.44 -9.59 -25.93
C GLY A 191 -18.55 -9.48 -24.71
N SER A 192 -19.05 -9.97 -23.58
CA SER A 192 -18.30 -10.01 -22.33
C SER A 192 -18.61 -11.28 -21.54
N SER A 193 -17.63 -11.75 -20.79
CA SER A 193 -17.82 -12.83 -19.82
C SER A 193 -17.05 -12.53 -18.53
N ALA A 194 -17.57 -12.98 -17.39
CA ALA A 194 -16.85 -12.96 -16.14
C ALA A 194 -15.83 -14.11 -16.11
N SER A 195 -14.62 -13.83 -15.63
CA SER A 195 -13.54 -14.81 -15.46
C SER A 195 -13.36 -15.13 -13.98
N ASP A 196 -12.51 -14.37 -13.29
CA ASP A 196 -12.06 -14.68 -11.94
C ASP A 196 -12.46 -13.57 -10.97
N VAL A 197 -12.67 -13.97 -9.71
CA VAL A 197 -12.70 -13.03 -8.58
C VAL A 197 -11.25 -12.89 -8.09
N LEU A 198 -10.84 -11.66 -7.86
CA LEU A 198 -9.52 -11.34 -7.34
C LEU A 198 -9.62 -10.29 -6.25
N GLN A 199 -8.51 -10.11 -5.54
CA GLN A 199 -8.34 -9.07 -4.55
C GLN A 199 -7.29 -8.07 -5.06
N LEU A 200 -7.54 -6.78 -4.85
CA LEU A 200 -6.62 -5.71 -5.18
C LEU A 200 -6.13 -5.06 -3.90
N ALA A 201 -4.83 -4.81 -3.83
CA ALA A 201 -4.23 -4.09 -2.71
C ALA A 201 -4.41 -2.57 -2.88
N VAL A 202 -4.89 -1.94 -1.82
CA VAL A 202 -5.05 -0.49 -1.73
C VAL A 202 -4.26 0.01 -0.54
N ASP A 203 -3.29 0.89 -0.81
CA ASP A 203 -2.52 1.57 0.22
C ASP A 203 -3.31 2.80 0.71
N ILE A 204 -3.39 2.93 2.03
CA ILE A 204 -4.06 4.03 2.72
C ILE A 204 -3.08 4.66 3.70
N GLU A 205 -2.82 5.95 3.51
CA GLU A 205 -1.98 6.76 4.38
C GLU A 205 -2.83 7.69 5.24
N PHE A 206 -2.56 7.67 6.55
CA PHE A 206 -3.20 8.52 7.54
C PHE A 206 -2.22 9.58 7.99
N THR A 207 -2.53 10.82 7.67
CA THR A 207 -1.76 11.99 8.05
C THR A 207 -2.54 12.84 9.05
N TYR A 208 -1.88 13.32 10.08
CA TYR A 208 -2.50 14.09 11.15
C TYR A 208 -1.93 15.50 11.21
N GLN A 209 -2.81 16.46 11.50
CA GLN A 209 -2.49 17.85 11.77
C GLN A 209 -3.13 18.25 13.10
N GLN A 210 -2.49 19.16 13.83
CA GLN A 210 -3.06 19.70 15.06
C GLN A 210 -4.37 20.44 14.78
N ALA A 211 -5.36 20.27 15.66
CA ALA A 211 -6.62 20.99 15.63
C ALA A 211 -7.15 21.23 17.06
N LYS A 212 -8.26 21.96 17.19
CA LYS A 212 -8.93 22.14 18.49
C LYS A 212 -9.69 20.85 18.83
N GLY A 213 -9.24 20.11 19.84
CA GLY A 213 -9.80 18.82 20.21
C GLY A 213 -9.13 17.68 19.43
N GLU A 214 -9.91 16.84 18.77
CA GLU A 214 -9.38 15.75 17.94
C GLU A 214 -8.46 16.28 16.84
N PRO A 215 -7.37 15.58 16.50
CA PRO A 215 -6.49 15.96 15.41
C PRO A 215 -7.25 15.90 14.08
N LYS A 216 -6.92 16.83 13.18
CA LYS A 216 -7.43 16.79 11.81
C LYS A 216 -6.76 15.65 11.07
N GLN A 217 -7.55 14.67 10.66
CA GLN A 217 -7.10 13.51 9.89
C GLN A 217 -7.24 13.78 8.40
N LEU A 218 -6.19 13.46 7.64
CA LEU A 218 -6.14 13.46 6.19
C LEU A 218 -5.88 12.03 5.74
N ILE A 219 -6.84 11.45 5.04
CA ILE A 219 -6.77 10.08 4.51
C ILE A 219 -6.42 10.19 3.03
N ARG A 220 -5.36 9.49 2.61
CA ARG A 220 -5.00 9.35 1.20
C ARG A 220 -5.00 7.88 0.83
N SER A 221 -6.03 7.48 0.11
CA SER A 221 -6.14 6.14 -0.47
C SER A 221 -5.75 6.17 -1.94
N ALA A 222 -4.88 5.25 -2.35
CA ALA A 222 -4.46 5.19 -3.74
C ALA A 222 -4.21 3.75 -4.20
N GLU A 223 -4.48 3.53 -5.48
CA GLU A 223 -4.00 2.36 -6.19
C GLU A 223 -2.52 2.52 -6.47
N ARG A 224 -1.71 1.50 -6.18
CA ARG A 224 -0.34 1.45 -6.68
C ARG A 224 -0.34 0.92 -8.11
N LEU A 225 0.03 1.77 -9.07
CA LEU A 225 0.24 1.38 -10.48
C LEU A 225 1.69 1.00 -10.76
N GLY A 226 2.63 1.44 -9.92
CA GLY A 226 4.06 1.14 -9.99
C GLY A 226 4.82 1.80 -8.82
N PRO A 227 6.16 1.79 -8.81
CA PRO A 227 6.95 2.32 -7.70
C PRO A 227 6.74 3.83 -7.45
N ASN A 228 6.48 4.62 -8.51
CA ASN A 228 6.28 6.07 -8.43
C ASN A 228 4.94 6.55 -9.02
N GLN A 229 4.05 5.63 -9.39
CA GLN A 229 2.78 5.96 -10.00
C GLN A 229 1.64 5.43 -9.14
N SER A 230 0.76 6.34 -8.73
CA SER A 230 -0.43 6.00 -7.99
C SER A 230 -1.65 6.67 -8.62
N ARG A 231 -2.81 6.05 -8.46
CA ARG A 231 -4.07 6.57 -8.97
C ARG A 231 -5.05 6.76 -7.81
N PRO A 232 -5.69 7.93 -7.69
CA PRO A 232 -6.72 8.12 -6.67
C PRO A 232 -7.87 7.15 -6.89
N LEU A 233 -8.57 6.82 -5.81
CA LEU A 233 -9.75 5.98 -5.88
C LEU A 233 -10.98 6.83 -6.26
N SER A 234 -12.07 6.16 -6.65
CA SER A 234 -13.34 6.84 -6.80
C SER A 234 -13.94 7.14 -5.43
N SER A 235 -14.66 8.25 -5.30
CA SER A 235 -15.30 8.64 -4.03
C SER A 235 -16.25 7.57 -3.49
N LYS A 236 -16.89 6.79 -4.37
CA LYS A 236 -17.74 5.67 -3.97
C LYS A 236 -16.94 4.56 -3.29
N LEU A 237 -15.79 4.19 -3.84
CA LEU A 237 -14.91 3.19 -3.22
C LEU A 237 -14.31 3.72 -1.91
N GLU A 238 -13.91 5.00 -1.87
CA GLU A 238 -13.40 5.64 -0.65
C GLU A 238 -14.42 5.63 0.49
N ALA A 239 -15.70 5.86 0.19
CA ALA A 239 -16.77 5.78 1.18
C ALA A 239 -16.90 4.38 1.80
N HIS A 240 -16.89 3.32 0.96
CA HIS A 240 -16.91 1.95 1.46
C HIS A 240 -15.67 1.57 2.29
N ILE A 241 -14.51 2.11 1.93
CA ILE A 241 -13.29 1.97 2.72
C ILE A 241 -13.45 2.67 4.06
N ALA A 242 -13.99 3.89 4.09
CA ALA A 242 -14.24 4.62 5.33
C ALA A 242 -15.20 3.85 6.26
N ASP A 243 -16.30 3.31 5.73
CA ASP A 243 -17.25 2.47 6.48
C ASP A 243 -16.56 1.21 7.06
N PHE A 244 -15.71 0.57 6.26
CA PHE A 244 -14.94 -0.60 6.70
C PHE A 244 -13.99 -0.22 7.85
N LEU A 245 -13.27 0.89 7.73
CA LEU A 245 -12.38 1.35 8.80
C LEU A 245 -13.15 1.75 10.06
N GLY A 246 -14.33 2.36 9.92
CA GLY A 246 -15.19 2.76 11.03
C GLY A 246 -15.85 1.58 11.75
N SER A 247 -16.14 0.48 11.04
CA SER A 247 -16.73 -0.73 11.65
C SER A 247 -15.75 -1.53 12.53
N ASN A 248 -14.44 -1.26 12.44
CA ASN A 248 -13.39 -1.94 13.21
C ASN A 248 -12.98 -1.14 14.46
N TYR A 249 -13.88 -0.96 15.43
CA TYR A 249 -13.57 -0.18 16.62
C TYR A 249 -12.48 -0.82 17.52
N ILE A 250 -11.72 0.02 18.24
CA ILE A 250 -10.74 -0.44 19.22
C ILE A 250 -11.41 -0.51 20.60
N GLU A 251 -11.62 -1.72 21.11
CA GLU A 251 -12.20 -1.93 22.45
C GLU A 251 -11.37 -1.24 23.54
N GLU A 252 -12.02 -0.52 24.45
CA GLU A 252 -11.42 0.05 25.67
C GLU A 252 -11.20 -1.04 26.71
N LYS A 253 -10.25 -1.93 26.41
CA LYS A 253 -9.90 -3.11 27.22
C LYS A 253 -8.39 -3.25 27.36
N GLY A 254 -7.95 -3.83 28.48
CA GLY A 254 -6.54 -4.03 28.79
C GLY A 254 -5.90 -2.73 29.28
N THR A 255 -4.60 -2.57 29.01
CA THR A 255 -3.85 -1.40 29.46
C THR A 255 -4.39 -0.10 28.82
N ASP A 256 -4.73 0.87 29.66
CA ASP A 256 -5.11 2.22 29.22
C ASP A 256 -3.87 3.14 29.06
N ALA A 257 -4.06 4.36 28.56
CA ALA A 257 -2.94 5.26 28.25
C ALA A 257 -2.22 5.78 29.51
N GLU A 258 -2.93 5.93 30.63
CA GLU A 258 -2.35 6.33 31.91
C GLU A 258 -1.48 5.23 32.51
N THR A 259 -2.00 4.00 32.53
CA THR A 259 -1.28 2.81 32.98
C THR A 259 -0.10 2.55 32.07
N TYR A 260 -0.23 2.77 30.75
CA TYR A 260 0.91 2.78 29.84
C TYR A 260 2.00 3.75 30.30
N CYS A 261 1.68 5.02 30.55
CA CYS A 261 2.70 5.99 30.97
C CYS A 261 3.40 5.59 32.28
N GLN A 262 2.69 4.93 33.19
CA GLN A 262 3.28 4.38 34.42
C GLN A 262 4.21 3.20 34.12
N LEU A 263 3.74 2.21 33.34
CA LEU A 263 4.51 1.02 32.96
C LEU A 263 5.73 1.36 32.13
N ALA A 264 5.62 2.35 31.24
CA ALA A 264 6.68 2.82 30.36
C ALA A 264 7.65 3.79 31.05
N ASN A 265 7.33 4.28 32.25
CA ASN A 265 8.00 5.44 32.86
C ASN A 265 8.11 6.63 31.86
N ASP A 266 7.00 6.91 31.17
CA ASP A 266 6.89 7.98 30.19
C ASP A 266 6.32 9.25 30.85
N HIS A 267 7.24 10.10 31.31
CA HIS A 267 6.90 11.39 31.91
C HIS A 267 6.47 12.45 30.88
N VAL A 268 6.77 12.24 29.60
CA VAL A 268 6.42 13.18 28.53
C VAL A 268 4.96 12.98 28.14
N LEU A 269 4.57 11.76 27.79
CA LEU A 269 3.22 11.44 27.33
C LEU A 269 2.19 11.57 28.44
N LYS A 270 2.57 11.38 29.71
CA LYS A 270 1.69 11.48 30.88
C LYS A 270 0.87 12.79 30.94
N ASN A 271 1.38 13.88 30.38
CA ASN A 271 0.69 15.17 30.38
C ASN A 271 -0.44 15.28 29.34
N PHE A 272 -0.60 14.26 28.48
CA PHE A 272 -1.50 14.26 27.33
C PHE A 272 -2.45 13.06 27.33
N VAL A 273 -2.54 12.30 28.43
CA VAL A 273 -3.37 11.09 28.51
C VAL A 273 -4.51 11.28 29.50
N ASN A 274 -5.63 10.60 29.25
CA ASN A 274 -6.76 10.49 30.16
C ASN A 274 -7.49 9.17 29.91
N GLY A 275 -7.40 8.22 30.84
CA GLY A 275 -7.89 6.85 30.65
C GLY A 275 -7.35 6.23 29.36
N TYR A 276 -8.22 5.79 28.45
CA TYR A 276 -7.85 5.20 27.14
C TYR A 276 -7.50 6.23 26.05
N ARG A 277 -7.65 7.54 26.32
CA ARG A 277 -7.52 8.60 25.32
C ARG A 277 -6.15 9.28 25.41
N VAL A 278 -5.64 9.67 24.24
CA VAL A 278 -4.43 10.49 24.09
C VAL A 278 -4.81 11.78 23.35
N ASP A 279 -4.44 12.93 23.89
CA ASP A 279 -4.58 14.23 23.24
C ASP A 279 -3.42 14.45 22.25
N TYR A 280 -3.56 13.83 21.08
CA TYR A 280 -2.57 13.93 19.99
C TYR A 280 -2.37 15.37 19.50
N SER A 281 -3.43 16.19 19.50
CA SER A 281 -3.34 17.59 19.06
C SER A 281 -2.42 18.40 19.96
N ARG A 282 -2.62 18.32 21.29
CA ARG A 282 -1.76 19.01 22.26
C ARG A 282 -0.35 18.44 22.26
N TRP A 283 -0.19 17.13 22.09
CA TRP A 283 1.13 16.52 21.99
C TRP A 283 1.89 16.99 20.74
N MET A 284 1.24 17.07 19.58
CA MET A 284 1.85 17.59 18.35
C MET A 284 2.28 19.05 18.50
N LEU A 285 1.43 19.88 19.11
CA LEU A 285 1.75 21.27 19.44
C LEU A 285 2.98 21.35 20.36
N ALA A 286 2.99 20.59 21.45
CA ALA A 286 4.13 20.54 22.37
C ALA A 286 5.41 20.07 21.67
N ARG A 287 5.30 19.14 20.71
CA ARG A 287 6.44 18.65 19.92
C ARG A 287 6.97 19.71 18.97
N ASP A 288 6.10 20.48 18.31
CA ASP A 288 6.50 21.62 17.48
C ASP A 288 7.21 22.71 18.31
N GLU A 289 6.82 22.85 19.57
CA GLU A 289 7.49 23.73 20.55
C GLU A 289 8.71 23.10 21.23
N SER A 290 9.16 21.91 20.80
CA SER A 290 10.29 21.16 21.37
C SER A 290 10.14 20.82 22.87
N LYS A 291 8.91 20.69 23.38
CA LYS A 291 8.57 20.37 24.78
C LYS A 291 8.37 18.86 25.04
N THR A 292 8.66 18.01 24.07
CA THR A 292 8.51 16.54 24.17
C THR A 292 9.84 15.80 24.24
N GLY A 293 10.86 16.42 24.85
CA GLY A 293 12.18 15.82 25.05
C GLY A 293 12.21 14.94 26.31
N TYR A 294 12.95 13.83 26.27
CA TYR A 294 13.09 12.88 27.39
C TYR A 294 14.29 13.19 28.30
N GLY A 295 14.89 14.37 28.17
CA GLY A 295 16.06 14.81 28.96
C GLY A 295 17.40 14.19 28.57
N SER A 296 17.41 13.18 27.68
CA SER A 296 18.62 12.55 27.14
C SER A 296 18.54 12.44 25.62
N THR A 297 19.69 12.43 24.94
CA THR A 297 19.79 12.13 23.51
C THR A 297 19.59 10.65 23.20
N ASP A 298 19.66 9.80 24.21
CA ASP A 298 19.57 8.35 24.08
C ASP A 298 18.13 7.83 24.12
N THR A 299 17.16 8.72 24.37
CA THR A 299 15.72 8.40 24.34
C THR A 299 14.99 9.44 23.50
N ARG A 300 14.15 8.97 22.58
CA ARG A 300 13.40 9.83 21.66
C ARG A 300 11.95 9.38 21.53
N GLY A 301 11.04 10.35 21.55
CA GLY A 301 9.63 10.12 21.27
C GLY A 301 9.37 9.72 19.82
N VAL A 302 8.58 8.69 19.62
CA VAL A 302 8.18 8.10 18.33
C VAL A 302 6.71 8.40 18.08
N PHE A 303 6.40 8.86 16.86
CA PHE A 303 5.04 9.09 16.38
C PHE A 303 4.79 8.19 15.17
N GLY A 304 3.72 7.41 15.23
CA GLY A 304 3.44 6.38 14.24
C GLY A 304 4.30 5.12 14.40
N PRO A 305 4.02 4.06 13.60
CA PRO A 305 4.70 2.77 13.74
C PRO A 305 6.21 2.86 13.54
N LEU A 306 6.96 1.98 14.21
CA LEU A 306 8.42 1.88 14.07
C LEU A 306 8.87 1.68 12.62
N TYR A 307 8.12 0.92 11.83
CA TYR A 307 8.48 0.55 10.45
C TYR A 307 8.20 1.66 9.41
N LEU A 308 7.59 2.79 9.79
CA LEU A 308 7.48 3.95 8.90
C LEU A 308 8.86 4.48 8.52
N LEU A 309 9.00 5.04 7.31
CA LEU A 309 10.29 5.41 6.72
C LEU A 309 11.22 6.21 7.65
N GLU A 310 10.71 7.26 8.29
CA GLU A 310 11.50 8.11 9.20
C GLU A 310 11.91 7.36 10.48
N ASN A 311 10.94 6.71 11.13
CA ASN A 311 11.17 5.95 12.37
C ASN A 311 12.13 4.77 12.13
N ARG A 312 11.93 4.02 11.04
CA ARG A 312 12.77 2.89 10.61
C ARG A 312 14.22 3.34 10.42
N ARG A 313 14.43 4.41 9.64
CA ARG A 313 15.78 4.89 9.35
C ARG A 313 16.52 5.23 10.64
N ASP A 314 15.85 5.98 11.52
CA ASP A 314 16.47 6.45 12.76
C ASP A 314 16.73 5.29 13.74
N ALA A 315 15.78 4.35 13.88
CA ALA A 315 15.93 3.17 14.73
C ALA A 315 17.05 2.23 14.24
N LEU A 316 17.10 1.91 12.94
CA LEU A 316 18.15 1.07 12.38
C LEU A 316 19.52 1.74 12.48
N GLN A 317 19.59 3.07 12.35
CA GLN A 317 20.83 3.81 12.58
C GLN A 317 21.29 3.73 14.04
N TRP A 318 20.38 3.86 15.00
CA TRP A 318 20.69 3.69 16.42
C TRP A 318 21.23 2.29 16.72
N ILE A 319 20.53 1.26 16.24
CA ILE A 319 20.94 -0.14 16.44
C ILE A 319 22.33 -0.39 15.83
N ARG A 320 22.57 0.02 14.59
CA ARG A 320 23.88 -0.11 13.93
C ARG A 320 24.99 0.58 14.72
N LYS A 321 24.73 1.79 15.21
CA LYS A 321 25.72 2.56 15.97
C LYS A 321 26.03 1.90 17.31
N THR A 322 25.02 1.50 18.06
CA THR A 322 25.21 0.82 19.36
C THR A 322 25.97 -0.50 19.20
N LEU A 323 25.66 -1.30 18.17
CA LEU A 323 26.38 -2.54 17.87
C LEU A 323 27.84 -2.34 17.44
N HIS A 324 28.18 -1.17 16.89
CA HIS A 324 29.56 -0.83 16.57
C HIS A 324 30.32 -0.33 17.81
N GLU A 325 29.63 0.31 18.75
CA GLU A 325 30.21 0.78 20.02
C GLU A 325 30.41 -0.38 21.03
N GLN A 326 29.63 -1.45 20.92
CA GLN A 326 29.67 -2.61 21.82
C GLN A 326 30.15 -3.87 21.08
N ASP A 327 31.47 -4.06 20.97
CA ASP A 327 32.06 -5.14 20.17
C ASP A 327 31.91 -6.56 20.76
N GLU A 328 31.56 -6.70 22.04
CA GLU A 328 31.48 -8.01 22.73
C GLU A 328 30.07 -8.64 22.72
N VAL A 329 29.04 -7.97 22.20
CA VAL A 329 27.66 -8.48 22.27
C VAL A 329 27.43 -9.54 21.19
N THR A 330 27.12 -10.76 21.63
CA THR A 330 26.99 -11.94 20.76
C THR A 330 25.65 -12.67 20.88
N ASP A 331 24.72 -12.23 21.74
CA ASP A 331 23.40 -12.84 21.91
C ASP A 331 22.28 -11.92 21.36
N LEU A 332 22.24 -11.76 20.03
CA LEU A 332 21.39 -10.78 19.37
C LEU A 332 20.00 -11.36 19.04
N LYS A 333 19.17 -11.50 20.07
CA LYS A 333 17.77 -11.96 19.93
C LYS A 333 16.81 -10.77 20.03
N ALA A 334 16.28 -10.35 18.89
CA ALA A 334 15.28 -9.28 18.81
C ALA A 334 13.86 -9.85 19.00
N LEU A 335 13.14 -9.33 19.99
CA LEU A 335 11.80 -9.78 20.35
C LEU A 335 10.78 -8.66 20.14
N TRP A 336 9.75 -8.93 19.34
CA TRP A 336 8.67 -7.99 19.06
C TRP A 336 7.34 -8.54 19.57
N MET A 337 6.76 -7.88 20.55
CA MET A 337 5.39 -8.10 21.01
C MET A 337 4.48 -7.01 20.42
N PRO A 338 3.61 -7.36 19.47
CA PRO A 338 2.74 -6.42 18.79
C PRO A 338 1.59 -5.99 19.69
N SER A 339 0.94 -4.89 19.30
CA SER A 339 -0.35 -4.55 19.89
C SER A 339 -1.48 -5.36 19.25
N ASN A 340 -2.47 -5.74 20.06
CA ASN A 340 -3.68 -6.43 19.64
C ASN A 340 -4.76 -5.42 19.20
N VAL A 341 -4.50 -4.71 18.11
CA VAL A 341 -5.46 -3.77 17.49
C VAL A 341 -5.79 -4.18 16.05
N PRO A 342 -6.97 -3.83 15.51
CA PRO A 342 -7.48 -4.38 14.25
C PRO A 342 -6.55 -4.24 13.04
N PHE A 343 -5.73 -3.19 12.99
CA PHE A 343 -4.86 -2.90 11.84
C PHE A 343 -3.37 -2.92 12.17
N TRP A 344 -2.94 -3.55 13.27
CA TRP A 344 -1.51 -3.64 13.59
C TRP A 344 -0.74 -4.38 12.49
N GLY A 345 0.36 -3.79 12.04
CA GLY A 345 1.21 -4.37 11.00
C GLY A 345 0.50 -4.56 9.65
N ALA A 346 -0.69 -3.98 9.43
CA ALA A 346 -1.43 -4.10 8.18
C ALA A 346 -0.80 -3.32 7.02
N ASN A 347 0.52 -3.11 7.03
CA ASN A 347 1.33 -2.66 5.90
C ASN A 347 2.53 -3.61 5.84
N SER A 348 2.30 -4.73 5.18
CA SER A 348 3.22 -5.85 5.21
C SER A 348 4.55 -5.57 4.51
N GLU A 349 4.57 -4.65 3.54
CA GLU A 349 5.80 -4.28 2.84
C GLU A 349 6.77 -3.47 3.71
N ASP A 350 6.29 -2.47 4.45
CA ASP A 350 7.16 -1.62 5.27
C ASP A 350 7.70 -2.37 6.49
N ILE A 351 6.88 -3.22 7.11
CA ILE A 351 7.30 -4.08 8.21
C ILE A 351 8.25 -5.17 7.72
N ASP A 352 8.03 -5.80 6.55
CA ASP A 352 8.98 -6.73 5.95
C ASP A 352 10.32 -6.06 5.72
N ARG A 353 10.33 -4.88 5.09
CA ARG A 353 11.57 -4.14 4.86
C ARG A 353 12.31 -3.84 6.16
N PHE A 354 11.62 -3.40 7.21
CA PHE A 354 12.22 -3.21 8.53
C PHE A 354 12.82 -4.51 9.08
N VAL A 355 12.08 -5.62 9.03
CA VAL A 355 12.52 -6.90 9.58
C VAL A 355 13.71 -7.47 8.81
N GLN A 356 13.71 -7.41 7.47
CA GLN A 356 14.85 -7.86 6.66
C GLN A 356 16.09 -6.99 6.87
N ASP A 357 15.93 -5.65 6.92
CA ASP A 357 17.04 -4.74 7.20
C ASP A 357 17.63 -4.97 8.60
N LEU A 358 16.76 -5.12 9.61
CA LEU A 358 17.17 -5.44 10.97
C LEU A 358 17.91 -6.77 11.02
N LYS A 359 17.34 -7.83 10.45
CA LYS A 359 17.96 -9.15 10.40
C LYS A 359 19.35 -9.07 9.78
N SER A 360 19.50 -8.38 8.65
CA SER A 360 20.79 -8.21 8.00
C SER A 360 21.82 -7.50 8.88
N ILE A 361 21.40 -6.51 9.66
CA ILE A 361 22.28 -5.80 10.60
C ILE A 361 22.73 -6.72 11.74
N LEU A 362 21.82 -7.50 12.30
CA LEU A 362 22.14 -8.39 13.42
C LEU A 362 23.01 -9.57 12.93
N GLU A 363 22.68 -10.19 11.79
CA GLU A 363 23.43 -11.32 11.20
C GLU A 363 24.87 -10.94 10.80
N GLN A 364 25.17 -9.64 10.59
CA GLN A 364 26.55 -9.16 10.35
C GLN A 364 27.44 -9.25 11.60
N LYS A 365 26.86 -9.18 12.79
CA LYS A 365 27.58 -9.22 14.08
C LYS A 365 27.48 -10.59 14.75
N ASP A 366 26.31 -11.22 14.69
CA ASP A 366 26.04 -12.54 15.25
C ASP A 366 25.30 -13.40 14.21
N SER A 367 25.95 -14.45 13.72
CA SER A 367 25.36 -15.37 12.74
C SER A 367 24.14 -16.14 13.27
N ASP A 368 23.98 -16.24 14.59
CA ASP A 368 22.82 -16.84 15.24
C ASP A 368 21.77 -15.80 15.65
N ALA A 369 21.89 -14.55 15.20
CA ALA A 369 20.90 -13.52 15.49
C ALA A 369 19.49 -13.93 15.03
N LYS A 370 18.48 -13.64 15.87
CA LYS A 370 17.08 -13.97 15.59
C LYS A 370 16.20 -12.73 15.69
N VAL A 371 15.15 -12.71 14.87
CA VAL A 371 14.06 -11.72 14.96
C VAL A 371 12.76 -12.50 15.12
N SER A 372 12.14 -12.39 16.29
CA SER A 372 11.00 -13.19 16.70
C SER A 372 9.77 -12.32 17.00
N LEU A 373 8.62 -12.74 16.50
CA LEU A 373 7.32 -12.16 16.87
C LEU A 373 6.71 -12.95 18.02
N ILE A 374 6.30 -12.26 19.09
CA ILE A 374 5.48 -12.83 20.16
C ILE A 374 4.01 -12.57 19.82
N HIS A 375 3.19 -13.59 19.64
CA HIS A 375 1.78 -13.41 19.28
C HIS A 375 0.85 -14.09 20.29
N GLN A 376 -0.37 -13.57 20.40
CA GLN A 376 -1.41 -14.22 21.18
C GLN A 376 -1.93 -15.48 20.47
N GLY A 377 -2.33 -16.49 21.24
CA GLY A 377 -3.03 -17.66 20.72
C GLY A 377 -2.11 -18.69 20.06
N GLY A 378 -2.69 -19.71 19.46
CA GLY A 378 -1.97 -20.77 18.75
C GLY A 378 -1.48 -20.37 17.36
N HIS A 379 -0.90 -21.33 16.65
CA HIS A 379 -0.36 -21.11 15.30
C HIS A 379 -1.41 -20.60 14.29
N TRP A 380 -2.69 -20.92 14.47
CA TRP A 380 -3.77 -20.51 13.56
C TRP A 380 -4.34 -19.12 13.86
N ASP A 381 -4.08 -18.57 15.05
CA ASP A 381 -4.55 -17.24 15.46
C ASP A 381 -3.73 -16.10 14.82
N VAL A 382 -2.56 -16.41 14.27
CA VAL A 382 -1.67 -15.42 13.64
C VAL A 382 -2.12 -15.11 12.24
N ARG A 383 -2.23 -13.81 11.95
CA ARG A 383 -2.46 -13.29 10.61
C ARG A 383 -1.39 -13.81 9.66
N GLN A 384 -1.83 -14.43 8.57
CA GLN A 384 -0.97 -15.24 7.70
C GLN A 384 0.22 -14.45 7.13
N TYR A 385 0.04 -13.15 6.83
CA TYR A 385 1.12 -12.29 6.33
C TYR A 385 2.28 -12.15 7.32
N LEU A 386 2.03 -12.17 8.64
CA LEU A 386 3.08 -12.00 9.65
C LEU A 386 4.07 -13.17 9.64
N LYS A 387 3.62 -14.38 9.30
CA LYS A 387 4.49 -15.56 9.12
C LYS A 387 5.44 -15.41 7.93
N ASN A 388 5.02 -14.66 6.91
CA ASN A 388 5.84 -14.40 5.72
C ASN A 388 6.87 -13.28 5.95
N ILE A 389 6.71 -12.51 7.02
CA ILE A 389 7.51 -11.34 7.39
C ILE A 389 8.55 -11.72 8.45
N PHE A 390 8.09 -12.32 9.55
CA PHE A 390 8.93 -12.65 10.68
C PHE A 390 9.59 -14.02 10.51
N PRO A 391 10.92 -14.13 10.64
CA PRO A 391 11.62 -15.43 10.56
C PRO A 391 11.16 -16.44 11.61
N CYS A 392 10.80 -15.96 12.81
CA CYS A 392 10.44 -16.78 13.95
C CYS A 392 9.17 -16.26 14.63
N GLY A 393 8.36 -17.17 15.17
CA GLY A 393 7.12 -16.89 15.88
C GLY A 393 7.04 -17.66 17.19
N LEU A 394 6.68 -16.96 18.26
CA LEU A 394 6.46 -17.51 19.59
C LEU A 394 5.04 -17.15 20.02
N SER A 395 4.25 -18.15 20.41
CA SER A 395 2.92 -17.95 20.96
C SER A 395 2.97 -17.72 22.46
N THR A 396 2.12 -16.82 22.95
CA THR A 396 1.82 -16.66 24.38
C THR A 396 0.33 -16.92 24.63
N PRO A 397 -0.04 -17.61 25.73
CA PRO A 397 -1.43 -17.76 26.14
C PRO A 397 -2.01 -16.47 26.74
N LEU A 398 -1.17 -15.49 27.08
CA LEU A 398 -1.59 -14.23 27.68
C LEU A 398 -2.17 -13.29 26.63
N ALA A 399 -3.23 -12.58 27.02
CA ALA A 399 -3.88 -11.62 26.14
C ALA A 399 -2.96 -10.42 25.88
N LEU A 400 -2.74 -10.11 24.61
CA LEU A 400 -2.12 -8.87 24.17
C LEU A 400 -3.18 -7.77 24.13
N ASP A 401 -2.74 -6.51 24.28
CA ASP A 401 -3.61 -5.34 24.36
C ASP A 401 -3.04 -4.17 23.52
N ARG A 402 -3.36 -2.93 23.89
CA ARG A 402 -2.95 -1.71 23.18
C ARG A 402 -1.45 -1.39 23.27
N LEU A 403 -0.66 -2.16 24.02
CA LEU A 403 0.78 -1.99 24.13
C LEU A 403 1.54 -2.73 23.02
N GLU A 404 2.51 -2.05 22.45
CA GLU A 404 3.54 -2.62 21.59
C GLU A 404 4.90 -2.49 22.28
N LEU A 405 5.66 -3.58 22.29
CA LEU A 405 6.99 -3.66 22.90
C LEU A 405 7.94 -4.32 21.92
N PHE A 406 9.08 -3.70 21.68
CA PHE A 406 10.15 -4.29 20.88
C PHE A 406 11.48 -4.08 21.59
N VAL A 407 12.20 -5.16 21.84
CA VAL A 407 13.46 -5.13 22.59
C VAL A 407 14.53 -5.95 21.88
N ILE A 408 15.74 -5.40 21.84
CA ILE A 408 16.98 -6.09 21.58
C ILE A 408 17.78 -5.91 22.87
N PRO A 409 17.94 -6.97 23.69
CA PRO A 409 18.54 -6.84 25.02
C PRO A 409 19.86 -6.08 24.98
N ASP A 410 20.07 -5.19 25.95
CA ASP A 410 21.24 -4.31 26.08
C ASP A 410 21.54 -3.35 24.89
N ILE A 411 20.82 -3.44 23.77
CA ILE A 411 21.08 -2.68 22.53
C ILE A 411 20.02 -1.62 22.24
N PHE A 412 18.74 -1.98 22.29
CA PHE A 412 17.65 -1.12 21.84
C PHE A 412 16.30 -1.51 22.46
N GLY A 413 15.49 -0.51 22.80
CA GLY A 413 14.12 -0.71 23.27
C GLY A 413 13.14 0.27 22.61
N LEU A 414 11.94 -0.22 22.34
CA LEU A 414 10.78 0.56 21.91
C LEU A 414 9.59 0.15 22.77
N ILE A 415 8.80 1.16 23.16
CA ILE A 415 7.46 0.93 23.68
C ILE A 415 6.48 1.95 23.09
N GLN A 416 5.34 1.48 22.59
CA GLN A 416 4.29 2.33 22.03
C GLN A 416 2.92 1.96 22.60
N TYR A 417 2.06 2.98 22.73
CA TYR A 417 0.65 2.83 23.00
C TYR A 417 -0.17 3.08 21.73
N HIS A 418 -1.03 2.14 21.38
CA HIS A 418 -1.95 2.25 20.25
C HIS A 418 -3.28 2.89 20.68
N GLY A 419 -3.29 4.22 20.71
CA GLY A 419 -4.51 5.00 20.93
C GLY A 419 -5.32 5.18 19.66
N GLN A 420 -6.59 5.55 19.83
CA GLN A 420 -7.50 5.89 18.74
C GLN A 420 -7.58 7.43 18.62
N PRO A 421 -7.05 8.04 17.54
CA PRO A 421 -6.98 9.50 17.43
C PRO A 421 -8.33 10.15 17.09
N ASN A 422 -9.22 9.44 16.40
CA ASN A 422 -10.54 9.91 15.98
C ASN A 422 -11.56 8.81 16.25
N THR A 423 -12.73 9.15 16.81
CA THR A 423 -13.77 8.17 17.17
C THR A 423 -14.30 7.38 15.97
N ASP A 424 -14.24 7.99 14.78
CA ASP A 424 -14.91 7.49 13.58
C ASP A 424 -14.02 6.52 12.76
N SER A 425 -12.83 6.19 13.27
CA SER A 425 -11.89 5.30 12.60
C SER A 425 -11.29 4.27 13.57
N GLY A 426 -11.31 3.00 13.18
CA GLY A 426 -10.65 1.89 13.85
C GLY A 426 -9.13 1.88 13.80
N VAL A 427 -8.53 2.83 13.09
CA VAL A 427 -7.08 2.87 12.87
C VAL A 427 -6.39 3.51 14.05
N SER A 428 -5.56 2.72 14.74
CA SER A 428 -4.73 3.23 15.83
C SER A 428 -3.59 4.13 15.33
N LEU A 429 -3.20 5.07 16.19
CA LEU A 429 -2.02 5.90 16.04
C LEU A 429 -1.03 5.60 17.16
N PRO A 430 -0.02 4.76 16.92
CA PRO A 430 0.96 4.45 17.94
C PRO A 430 1.81 5.66 18.31
N ILE A 431 2.03 5.83 19.62
CA ILE A 431 2.82 6.91 20.20
C ILE A 431 3.58 6.38 21.40
N GLY A 432 4.82 6.83 21.58
CA GLY A 432 5.67 6.37 22.68
C GLY A 432 7.10 6.82 22.49
N TYR A 433 8.07 5.97 22.85
CA TYR A 433 9.48 6.28 22.69
C TYR A 433 10.31 5.06 22.30
N MET A 434 11.45 5.34 21.66
CA MET A 434 12.55 4.41 21.48
C MET A 434 13.77 4.88 22.25
N THR A 435 14.63 3.95 22.67
CA THR A 435 15.76 4.23 23.55
C THR A 435 16.95 3.32 23.30
N LYS A 436 18.14 3.86 23.50
CA LYS A 436 19.40 3.12 23.68
C LYS A 436 20.01 3.30 25.07
N ASP A 437 19.31 4.00 25.96
CA ASP A 437 19.69 4.15 27.38
C ASP A 437 19.59 2.79 28.11
N PRO A 438 20.69 2.26 28.68
CA PRO A 438 20.71 0.93 29.31
C PRO A 438 19.70 0.74 30.45
N ASP A 439 19.48 1.77 31.27
CA ASP A 439 18.56 1.66 32.41
C ASP A 439 17.10 1.54 31.95
N ARG A 440 16.73 2.33 30.93
CA ARG A 440 15.43 2.21 30.28
C ARG A 440 15.27 0.90 29.51
N ILE A 441 16.31 0.40 28.85
CA ILE A 441 16.27 -0.91 28.17
C ILE A 441 15.97 -1.99 29.20
N LYS A 442 16.73 -2.08 30.30
CA LYS A 442 16.51 -3.06 31.36
C LYS A 442 15.09 -3.00 31.94
N HIS A 443 14.56 -1.79 32.14
CA HIS A 443 13.17 -1.61 32.56
C HIS A 443 12.18 -2.19 31.55
N LEU A 444 12.37 -1.94 30.25
CA LEU A 444 11.53 -2.51 29.19
C LEU A 444 11.67 -4.03 29.08
N GLU A 445 12.86 -4.59 29.31
CA GLU A 445 13.06 -6.05 29.36
C GLU A 445 12.29 -6.68 30.53
N LEU A 446 12.33 -6.06 31.71
CA LEU A 446 11.55 -6.52 32.87
C LEU A 446 10.04 -6.45 32.61
N LEU A 447 9.58 -5.36 31.97
CA LEU A 447 8.20 -5.23 31.56
C LEU A 447 7.82 -6.32 30.55
N PHE A 448 8.65 -6.57 29.54
CA PHE A 448 8.45 -7.63 28.55
C PHE A 448 8.31 -9.00 29.22
N LYS A 449 9.25 -9.35 30.13
CA LYS A 449 9.22 -10.57 30.93
C LYS A 449 7.91 -10.70 31.71
N SER A 450 7.48 -9.63 32.40
CA SER A 450 6.25 -9.64 33.19
C SER A 450 5.00 -9.89 32.34
N ARG A 451 5.02 -9.44 31.08
CA ARG A 451 3.90 -9.52 30.13
C ARG A 451 3.83 -10.86 29.41
N VAL A 452 4.97 -11.50 29.19
CA VAL A 452 5.05 -12.88 28.70
C VAL A 452 4.76 -13.89 29.82
N GLY A 453 5.09 -13.54 31.07
CA GLY A 453 4.94 -14.42 32.22
C GLY A 453 6.04 -15.47 32.26
N ASP A 454 5.66 -16.73 32.52
CA ASP A 454 6.61 -17.84 32.54
C ASP A 454 6.98 -18.24 31.10
N PHE A 455 8.27 -18.13 30.77
CA PHE A 455 8.81 -18.47 29.44
C PHE A 455 8.57 -19.93 29.04
N SER A 456 8.36 -20.84 29.99
CA SER A 456 8.00 -22.23 29.69
C SER A 456 6.64 -22.37 29.01
N ASN A 457 5.77 -21.35 29.11
CA ASN A 457 4.47 -21.33 28.44
C ASN A 457 4.53 -20.79 27.01
N LEU A 458 5.68 -20.27 26.56
CA LEU A 458 5.84 -19.89 25.17
C LEU A 458 5.94 -21.13 24.29
N ASN A 459 5.19 -21.19 23.18
CA ASN A 459 5.36 -22.26 22.19
C ASN A 459 5.88 -21.70 20.88
N CYS A 460 6.93 -22.30 20.32
CA CYS A 460 7.41 -22.01 18.98
C CYS A 460 6.35 -22.41 17.96
N THR A 461 5.84 -21.44 17.20
CA THR A 461 4.80 -21.63 16.20
C THR A 461 5.36 -21.73 14.79
N TRP A 462 6.43 -20.98 14.48
CA TRP A 462 7.26 -21.20 13.30
C TRP A 462 8.70 -20.73 13.56
N ALA A 463 9.66 -21.35 12.88
CA ALA A 463 11.04 -20.89 12.83
C ALA A 463 11.63 -21.25 11.45
N SER A 464 12.33 -20.30 10.83
CA SER A 464 13.00 -20.53 9.55
C SER A 464 14.23 -21.44 9.76
N SER A 465 14.14 -22.72 9.43
CA SER A 465 15.30 -23.62 9.49
C SER A 465 16.32 -23.23 8.42
N LYS A 466 17.44 -22.64 8.82
CA LYS A 466 18.64 -22.61 7.99
C LYS A 466 19.50 -23.81 8.40
N GLY A 467 19.50 -24.87 7.58
CA GLY A 467 20.63 -25.80 7.48
C GLY A 467 20.81 -26.91 8.54
N THR A 468 19.99 -26.98 9.59
CA THR A 468 20.02 -28.11 10.55
C THR A 468 18.67 -28.83 10.56
N ASN A 469 18.69 -30.17 10.49
CA ASN A 469 17.51 -31.05 10.47
C ASN A 469 16.70 -31.08 11.80
N SER A 470 16.79 -30.02 12.61
CA SER A 470 16.05 -29.85 13.85
C SER A 470 15.43 -28.45 13.91
N PRO A 471 14.15 -28.31 14.28
CA PRO A 471 13.55 -27.00 14.52
C PRO A 471 14.27 -26.29 15.67
N ASP A 472 14.51 -24.98 15.53
CA ASP A 472 15.07 -24.13 16.59
C ASP A 472 14.23 -24.33 17.86
N LYS A 473 14.89 -24.65 18.98
CA LYS A 473 14.21 -24.77 20.27
C LYS A 473 13.87 -23.36 20.76
N ILE A 474 12.84 -23.24 21.61
CA ILE A 474 12.45 -21.95 22.21
C ILE A 474 13.64 -21.25 22.90
N GLN A 475 14.53 -22.03 23.50
CA GLN A 475 15.74 -21.54 24.16
C GLN A 475 16.70 -20.83 23.18
N ASP A 476 16.68 -21.18 21.90
CA ASP A 476 17.55 -20.59 20.87
C ASP A 476 16.98 -19.26 20.33
N LEU A 477 15.70 -18.99 20.62
CA LEU A 477 14.96 -17.81 20.18
C LEU A 477 14.85 -16.74 21.27
N LEU A 478 15.23 -17.05 22.50
CA LEU A 478 15.19 -16.15 23.65
C LEU A 478 16.62 -15.78 24.09
N PRO A 479 16.82 -14.58 24.65
CA PRO A 479 18.11 -14.18 25.21
C PRO A 479 18.54 -15.13 26.35
N GLN A 480 19.81 -15.54 26.36
CA GLN A 480 20.36 -16.47 27.35
C GLN A 480 20.30 -15.91 28.78
N ASN A 481 20.53 -14.62 28.93
CA ASN A 481 20.43 -13.89 30.20
C ASN A 481 18.99 -13.86 30.76
N TRP A 482 17.98 -14.24 29.97
CA TRP A 482 16.59 -14.35 30.42
C TRP A 482 16.23 -15.75 30.90
N LEU A 483 16.96 -16.77 30.46
CA LEU A 483 16.74 -18.18 30.82
C LEU A 483 17.40 -18.57 32.16
N THR A 484 18.31 -17.73 32.68
CA THR A 484 19.18 -18.02 33.83
C THR A 484 18.67 -17.50 35.18
N ILE A 485 17.51 -16.83 35.23
CA ILE A 485 16.98 -16.25 36.49
C ILE A 485 15.68 -16.96 36.91
N PRO A 486 15.65 -17.69 38.04
CA PRO A 486 14.38 -18.07 38.64
C PRO A 486 13.75 -16.80 39.22
N ILE A 487 12.54 -16.47 38.75
CA ILE A 487 11.73 -15.36 39.29
C ILE A 487 11.46 -15.67 40.77
N SER A 488 12.24 -15.10 41.68
CA SER A 488 11.90 -15.07 43.09
C SER A 488 10.70 -14.13 43.24
N ARG A 489 9.49 -14.70 43.28
CA ARG A 489 8.31 -13.96 43.71
C ARG A 489 8.58 -13.42 45.13
N PRO A 490 8.42 -12.12 45.41
CA PRO A 490 8.38 -11.67 46.79
C PRO A 490 7.14 -12.28 47.42
N ALA A 491 7.34 -13.15 48.40
CA ALA A 491 6.25 -13.79 49.14
C ALA A 491 5.52 -12.73 49.97
N THR A 492 4.47 -12.13 49.41
CA THR A 492 3.43 -11.48 50.22
C THR A 492 2.69 -12.58 50.96
N ARG A 493 3.05 -12.79 52.23
CA ARG A 493 2.28 -13.63 53.16
C ARG A 493 0.86 -13.04 53.28
N PRO A 494 -0.20 -13.83 53.11
CA PRO A 494 -1.54 -13.37 53.44
C PRO A 494 -1.66 -13.23 54.96
N ILE A 495 -2.03 -12.04 55.42
CA ILE A 495 -2.46 -11.83 56.80
C ILE A 495 -3.82 -12.52 56.94
N LEU A 496 -3.83 -13.64 57.64
CA LEU A 496 -5.03 -14.29 58.15
C LEU A 496 -5.74 -13.32 59.11
N SER A 497 -6.92 -12.84 58.71
CA SER A 497 -7.85 -12.19 59.63
C SER A 497 -8.35 -13.23 60.63
N LEU A 498 -7.95 -13.07 61.89
CA LEU A 498 -8.54 -13.76 63.03
C LEU A 498 -9.95 -13.23 63.27
N ASN A 499 -10.90 -14.15 63.37
CA ASN A 499 -12.24 -13.92 63.92
C ASN A 499 -12.16 -13.20 65.27
N ARG A 500 -12.96 -12.13 65.41
CA ARG A 500 -13.87 -11.90 66.54
C ARG A 500 -14.96 -10.91 66.16
#